data_AF-A0A919MIF5-F1
#
_entry.id   AF-A0A919MIF5-F1
#
_cell.length_a   1.000
_cell.length_b   1.000
_cell.length_c   1.000
_cell.angle_alpha   90.00
_cell.angle_beta   90.00
_cell.angle_gamma   90.00
#
_symmetry.space_group_name_H-M   'P 1'
#
loop_
_entity.id
_entity.type
_entity.pdbx_description
1 polymer ?
#
loop_
_entity_poly.entity_id
_entity_poly.type
_entity_poly.pdbx_seq_one_letter_code
_entity_poly.pdbx_strand_id
1 'polypeptide(L)'
;MRRRLLGAATVASTVLLAGSLLAPSAQAAAGDGRPTDPNISFVGRWNRTNASAYVPYWAGAYLRTGFTGRTVKLKQRNAIDLWASIDGRAFTAYSGSGTINLTPTALAAGNHTLVVSYRQVAGSYTGDAVFQGLTLDSGATTVKPPARPRLVEFVGDSITAGATSSQLAVTDYGFKTGEQLGYDHTQIAIGGMCLAETADGCWAQETRYWMSSGGQAGTDLWDFTRYQADGVVINLGTNDKSHGVSGADFQAKYVTFLTRIRAKFPTTKIFALRTFIGRYAAETQAAVQARNNAGDPNVFYVDTTGWLPADGLSDSVHPNDKGHQAITAKLAPILSAKLATPPTSPPTSPPTSAPTSPPTSAPTSPPTTGPTTPPTSGPTTAPAGACTVSYRKTGDWGSGAQFDVTVTSAAAVDGWTLTWTLPAGQSITQSWNATTSQSGTAARAANVAWNASIPAGGSASFGFTTDSNAGGAAGFALNNSSCTGASR
;
A
#
# COMPACT_ATOMS: atom_id res chain seq x y z
N MET A 1 9.95 -87.89 41.83
CA MET A 1 10.24 -87.67 40.40
C MET A 1 9.29 -86.61 39.87
N ARG A 2 9.81 -85.45 39.47
CA ARG A 2 9.05 -84.24 39.10
C ARG A 2 8.59 -84.32 37.64
N ARG A 3 7.30 -84.18 37.36
CA ARG A 3 6.76 -83.92 36.01
C ARG A 3 6.94 -82.42 35.69
N ARG A 4 7.69 -82.11 34.62
CA ARG A 4 7.77 -80.76 34.04
C ARG A 4 6.83 -80.67 32.84
N LEU A 5 5.93 -79.68 32.87
CA LEU A 5 5.09 -79.26 31.75
C LEU A 5 5.95 -78.57 30.68
N LEU A 6 5.66 -78.85 29.40
CA LEU A 6 6.11 -78.01 28.28
C LEU A 6 5.16 -76.80 28.16
N GLY A 7 5.70 -75.60 28.30
CA GLY A 7 5.01 -74.35 27.91
C GLY A 7 5.50 -73.89 26.54
N ALA A 8 4.58 -73.76 25.59
CA ALA A 8 4.83 -73.13 24.29
C ALA A 8 4.78 -71.60 24.44
N ALA A 9 5.79 -70.91 23.95
CA ALA A 9 5.83 -69.45 23.91
C ALA A 9 5.17 -68.94 22.62
N THR A 10 4.03 -68.27 22.76
CA THR A 10 3.37 -67.48 21.72
C THR A 10 3.95 -66.06 21.72
N VAL A 11 4.52 -65.61 20.61
CA VAL A 11 4.93 -64.21 20.39
C VAL A 11 3.72 -63.45 19.85
N ALA A 12 3.16 -62.55 20.64
CA ALA A 12 2.12 -61.61 20.20
C ALA A 12 2.77 -60.33 19.67
N SER A 13 2.62 -60.06 18.37
CA SER A 13 3.02 -58.80 17.75
C SER A 13 1.92 -57.76 17.92
N THR A 14 2.16 -56.75 18.77
CA THR A 14 1.32 -55.56 18.91
C THR A 14 1.52 -54.65 17.69
N VAL A 15 0.50 -54.52 16.85
CA VAL A 15 0.45 -53.51 15.79
C VAL A 15 -0.07 -52.21 16.41
N LEU A 16 0.82 -51.24 16.63
CA LEU A 16 0.45 -49.86 16.95
C LEU A 16 0.01 -49.15 15.65
N LEU A 17 -1.30 -48.96 15.45
CA LEU A 17 -1.80 -47.99 14.49
C LEU A 17 -1.49 -46.58 15.01
N ALA A 18 -0.42 -45.98 14.50
CA ALA A 18 -0.18 -44.56 14.63
C ALA A 18 -1.15 -43.80 13.70
N GLY A 19 -2.32 -43.45 14.22
CA GLY A 19 -3.22 -42.49 13.58
C GLY A 19 -2.54 -41.12 13.58
N SER A 20 -2.10 -40.66 12.41
CA SER A 20 -1.60 -39.31 12.19
C SER A 20 -2.75 -38.31 12.36
N LEU A 21 -2.91 -37.79 13.57
CA LEU A 21 -3.66 -36.56 13.80
C LEU A 21 -2.89 -35.42 13.12
N LEU A 22 -3.27 -35.12 11.87
CA LEU A 22 -2.94 -33.85 11.25
C LEU A 22 -3.56 -32.77 12.14
N ALA A 23 -2.71 -32.05 12.88
CA ALA A 23 -3.13 -30.81 13.52
C ALA A 23 -3.72 -29.92 12.42
N PRO A 24 -4.94 -29.38 12.59
CA PRO A 24 -5.47 -28.44 11.61
C PRO A 24 -4.46 -27.31 11.48
N SER A 25 -4.02 -27.05 10.25
CA SER A 25 -3.30 -25.83 9.90
C SER A 25 -4.05 -24.68 10.55
N ALA A 26 -3.36 -23.87 11.37
CA ALA A 26 -3.94 -22.72 12.02
C ALA A 26 -4.60 -21.84 10.95
N GLN A 27 -5.92 -21.97 10.79
CA GLN A 27 -6.71 -21.10 9.94
C GLN A 27 -6.45 -19.71 10.48
N ALA A 28 -5.95 -18.80 9.63
CA ALA A 28 -5.85 -17.39 10.00
C ALA A 28 -7.20 -16.98 10.60
N ALA A 29 -7.19 -16.40 11.80
CA ALA A 29 -8.42 -16.09 12.51
C ALA A 29 -9.37 -15.34 11.57
N ALA A 30 -10.59 -15.86 11.43
CA ALA A 30 -11.66 -15.19 10.73
C ALA A 30 -11.73 -13.74 11.23
N GLY A 31 -11.56 -12.77 10.32
CA GLY A 31 -11.58 -11.38 10.73
C GLY A 31 -12.96 -11.02 11.26
N ASP A 32 -12.99 -10.42 12.45
CA ASP A 32 -14.17 -10.27 13.30
C ASP A 32 -14.73 -8.84 13.30
N GLY A 33 -14.17 -7.96 12.48
CA GLY A 33 -14.59 -6.58 12.36
C GLY A 33 -14.08 -5.67 13.48
N ARG A 34 -13.35 -6.15 14.49
CA ARG A 34 -12.80 -5.28 15.55
C ARG A 34 -11.75 -4.32 15.00
N PRO A 35 -11.41 -3.21 15.68
CA PRO A 35 -10.34 -2.32 15.22
C PRO A 35 -8.99 -3.01 14.99
N THR A 36 -8.67 -4.06 15.75
CA THR A 36 -7.46 -4.87 15.57
C THR A 36 -7.56 -5.94 14.48
N ASP A 37 -8.67 -6.03 13.77
CA ASP A 37 -8.88 -7.02 12.71
C ASP A 37 -7.85 -6.83 11.57
N PRO A 38 -6.99 -7.83 11.27
CA PRO A 38 -5.94 -7.72 10.26
C PRO A 38 -6.45 -7.60 8.82
N ASN A 39 -7.75 -7.85 8.59
CA ASN A 39 -8.40 -7.69 7.30
C ASN A 39 -8.91 -6.26 7.07
N ILE A 40 -8.83 -5.37 8.06
CA ILE A 40 -9.19 -3.95 7.91
C ILE A 40 -7.92 -3.13 7.66
N SER A 41 -7.87 -2.52 6.47
CA SER A 41 -6.79 -1.60 6.09
C SER A 41 -7.19 -0.18 6.46
N PHE A 42 -6.53 0.41 7.44
CA PHE A 42 -6.71 1.80 7.83
C PHE A 42 -5.66 2.68 7.14
N VAL A 43 -6.11 3.59 6.28
CA VAL A 43 -5.27 4.47 5.46
C VAL A 43 -5.36 5.90 5.99
N GLY A 44 -4.22 6.59 5.96
CA GLY A 44 -4.03 7.88 6.60
C GLY A 44 -3.55 7.75 8.04
N ARG A 45 -3.55 8.87 8.77
CA ARG A 45 -3.02 8.93 10.13
C ARG A 45 -4.12 8.66 11.15
N TRP A 46 -4.11 7.43 11.65
CA TRP A 46 -5.03 6.95 12.68
C TRP A 46 -4.32 6.81 14.02
N ASN A 47 -4.93 7.31 15.09
CA ASN A 47 -4.52 6.94 16.44
C ASN A 47 -5.09 5.56 16.76
N ARG A 48 -4.17 4.64 17.07
CA ARG A 48 -4.43 3.22 17.30
C ARG A 48 -4.00 2.76 18.70
N THR A 49 -3.76 3.69 19.62
CA THR A 49 -3.29 3.39 20.98
C THR A 49 -4.32 2.60 21.78
N ASN A 50 -5.62 2.75 21.48
CA ASN A 50 -6.69 1.94 22.07
C ASN A 50 -7.10 0.81 21.10
N ALA A 51 -6.84 -0.45 21.46
CA ALA A 51 -7.19 -1.62 20.65
C ALA A 51 -8.70 -1.78 20.38
N SER A 52 -9.55 -1.13 21.19
CA SER A 52 -11.01 -1.17 21.04
C SER A 52 -11.58 0.04 20.30
N ALA A 53 -10.74 1.02 19.92
CA ALA A 53 -11.20 2.25 19.27
C ALA A 53 -10.07 2.94 18.49
N TYR A 54 -10.23 3.09 17.18
CA TYR A 54 -9.29 3.82 16.32
C TYR A 54 -9.89 5.16 15.88
N VAL A 55 -9.05 6.20 15.86
CA VAL A 55 -9.46 7.59 15.63
C VAL A 55 -8.77 8.15 14.38
N PRO A 56 -9.50 8.51 13.32
CA PRO A 56 -8.97 9.26 12.19
C PRO A 56 -9.06 10.77 12.50
N TYR A 57 -7.93 11.47 12.46
CA TYR A 57 -7.93 12.90 12.75
C TYR A 57 -7.95 13.79 11.51
N TRP A 58 -7.27 13.36 10.45
CA TRP A 58 -7.12 14.15 9.25
C TRP A 58 -8.24 13.87 8.24
N ALA A 59 -8.52 14.87 7.40
CA ALA A 59 -9.47 14.75 6.32
C ALA A 59 -9.15 13.52 5.45
N GLY A 60 -10.21 12.82 5.05
CA GLY A 60 -10.17 11.64 4.18
C GLY A 60 -9.18 10.55 4.57
N ALA A 61 -8.82 10.44 5.85
CA ALA A 61 -8.47 9.16 6.42
C ALA A 61 -9.68 8.21 6.28
N TYR A 62 -9.41 6.96 5.91
CA TYR A 62 -10.47 5.98 5.66
C TYR A 62 -10.01 4.57 6.06
N LEU A 63 -10.98 3.68 6.21
CA LEU A 63 -10.74 2.25 6.28
C LEU A 63 -11.25 1.56 5.01
N ARG A 64 -10.59 0.47 4.63
CA ARG A 64 -10.97 -0.44 3.56
C ARG A 64 -11.00 -1.85 4.09
N THR A 65 -12.04 -2.60 3.75
CA THR A 65 -12.10 -4.04 3.97
C THR A 65 -13.05 -4.68 2.97
N GLY A 66 -13.11 -5.98 2.93
CA GLY A 66 -14.25 -6.72 2.40
C GLY A 66 -15.02 -7.39 3.52
N PHE A 67 -16.21 -7.91 3.22
CA PHE A 67 -16.97 -8.74 4.15
C PHE A 67 -17.79 -9.78 3.39
N THR A 68 -17.96 -10.95 3.99
CA THR A 68 -18.91 -11.95 3.50
C THR A 68 -20.30 -11.67 4.04
N GLY A 69 -21.35 -12.20 3.41
CA GLY A 69 -22.72 -12.14 3.94
C GLY A 69 -23.59 -11.20 3.13
N ARG A 70 -24.54 -10.55 3.80
CA ARG A 70 -25.57 -9.71 3.19
C ARG A 70 -25.70 -8.36 3.87
N THR A 71 -25.32 -8.25 5.14
CA THR A 71 -25.40 -7.01 5.91
C THR A 71 -24.09 -6.67 6.62
N VAL A 72 -23.84 -5.36 6.74
CA VAL A 72 -22.75 -4.80 7.54
C VAL A 72 -23.22 -3.55 8.27
N LYS A 73 -22.85 -3.45 9.54
CA LYS A 73 -23.06 -2.26 10.36
C LYS A 73 -21.71 -1.78 10.89
N LEU A 74 -21.60 -0.48 11.12
CA LEU A 74 -20.42 0.13 11.71
C LEU A 74 -20.75 0.62 13.12
N LYS A 75 -19.86 0.33 14.07
CA LYS A 75 -19.95 0.85 15.42
C LYS A 75 -19.10 2.11 15.55
N GLN A 76 -19.72 3.23 15.88
CA GLN A 76 -19.05 4.47 16.25
C GLN A 76 -19.46 4.95 17.63
N ARG A 77 -18.55 5.66 18.31
CA ARG A 77 -18.74 6.03 19.71
C ARG A 77 -19.84 7.07 19.89
N ASN A 78 -19.64 8.29 19.40
CA ASN A 78 -20.65 9.35 19.44
C ASN A 78 -20.98 9.87 18.04
N ALA A 79 -21.82 10.91 17.99
CA ALA A 79 -22.29 11.48 16.75
C ALA A 79 -21.18 12.12 15.93
N ILE A 80 -21.07 11.67 14.67
CA ILE A 80 -20.32 12.32 13.61
C ILE A 80 -20.81 11.84 12.25
N ASP A 81 -20.66 12.70 11.24
CA ASP A 81 -20.92 12.33 9.87
C ASP A 81 -19.82 11.39 9.35
N LEU A 82 -20.23 10.36 8.61
CA LEU A 82 -19.35 9.44 7.89
C LEU A 82 -19.91 9.15 6.51
N TRP A 83 -19.06 8.65 5.63
CA TRP A 83 -19.45 8.21 4.29
C TRP A 83 -18.97 6.79 4.05
N ALA A 84 -19.85 5.96 3.50
CA ALA A 84 -19.52 4.59 3.14
C ALA A 84 -19.79 4.30 1.66
N SER A 85 -18.88 3.55 1.04
CA SER A 85 -19.03 2.97 -0.29
C SER A 85 -18.98 1.45 -0.17
N ILE A 86 -19.95 0.78 -0.79
CA ILE A 86 -20.02 -0.68 -0.88
C ILE A 86 -19.96 -1.08 -2.35
N ASP A 87 -19.12 -2.06 -2.67
CA ASP A 87 -18.95 -2.61 -4.03
C ASP A 87 -18.61 -1.55 -5.08
N GLY A 88 -17.82 -0.54 -4.69
CA GLY A 88 -17.39 0.55 -5.56
C GLY A 88 -18.51 1.52 -5.97
N ARG A 89 -19.68 1.45 -5.33
CA ARG A 89 -20.79 2.40 -5.57
C ARG A 89 -20.46 3.79 -5.03
N ALA A 90 -21.23 4.78 -5.44
CA ALA A 90 -21.13 6.13 -4.90
C ALA A 90 -21.25 6.14 -3.36
N PHE A 91 -20.48 7.01 -2.72
CA PHE A 91 -20.53 7.18 -1.27
C PHE A 91 -21.91 7.62 -0.81
N THR A 92 -22.40 6.97 0.24
CA THR A 92 -23.63 7.32 0.95
C THR A 92 -23.25 7.97 2.28
N ALA A 93 -23.89 9.09 2.61
CA ALA A 93 -23.68 9.80 3.87
C ALA A 93 -24.51 9.16 4.99
N TYR A 94 -23.90 9.06 6.17
CA TYR A 94 -24.53 8.60 7.40
C TYR A 94 -24.17 9.57 8.54
N SER A 95 -25.06 9.68 9.52
CA SER A 95 -24.83 10.41 10.77
C SER A 95 -25.58 9.70 11.89
N GLY A 96 -25.08 9.74 13.11
CA GLY A 96 -25.69 9.05 14.26
C GLY A 96 -24.65 8.58 15.27
N SER A 97 -25.01 7.77 16.27
CA SER A 97 -24.05 7.20 17.23
C SER A 97 -24.33 5.71 17.46
N GLY A 98 -23.42 5.00 18.12
CA GLY A 98 -23.58 3.57 18.38
C GLY A 98 -23.46 2.74 17.10
N THR A 99 -24.50 1.99 16.74
CA THR A 99 -24.47 1.09 15.58
C THR A 99 -25.20 1.71 14.39
N ILE A 100 -24.46 2.01 13.33
CA ILE A 100 -24.98 2.55 12.07
C ILE A 100 -25.12 1.41 11.07
N ASN A 101 -26.34 1.19 10.58
CA ASN A 101 -26.60 0.19 9.55
C ASN A 101 -26.21 0.73 8.16
N LEU A 102 -25.12 0.20 7.58
CA LEU A 102 -24.62 0.60 6.26
C LEU A 102 -25.33 -0.13 5.12
N THR A 103 -26.13 -1.16 5.45
CA THR A 103 -26.94 -1.94 4.51
C THR A 103 -28.38 -2.03 5.04
N PRO A 104 -29.13 -0.90 5.07
CA PRO A 104 -30.53 -0.90 5.52
C PRO A 104 -31.40 -1.84 4.67
N THR A 105 -31.03 -2.01 3.40
CA THR A 105 -31.50 -3.11 2.55
C THR A 105 -30.39 -4.14 2.44
N ALA A 106 -30.71 -5.41 2.72
CA ALA A 106 -29.74 -6.50 2.63
C ALA A 106 -29.25 -6.70 1.19
N LEU A 107 -27.95 -6.92 1.03
CA LEU A 107 -27.33 -7.23 -0.24
C LEU A 107 -27.63 -8.67 -0.67
N ALA A 108 -27.20 -9.04 -1.88
CA ALA A 108 -27.09 -10.44 -2.26
C ALA A 108 -26.09 -11.15 -1.33
N ALA A 109 -26.22 -12.46 -1.13
CA ALA A 109 -25.21 -13.20 -0.38
C ALA A 109 -23.91 -13.28 -1.19
N GLY A 110 -22.78 -12.94 -0.58
CA GLY A 110 -21.49 -13.07 -1.23
C GLY A 110 -20.39 -12.29 -0.52
N ASN A 111 -19.33 -11.98 -1.27
CA ASN A 111 -18.25 -11.12 -0.82
C ASN A 111 -18.50 -9.71 -1.33
N HIS A 112 -18.38 -8.74 -0.44
CA HIS A 112 -18.56 -7.33 -0.72
C HIS A 112 -17.31 -6.55 -0.34
N THR A 113 -17.12 -5.39 -0.95
CA THR A 113 -16.09 -4.42 -0.54
C THR A 113 -16.72 -3.28 0.25
N LEU A 114 -15.98 -2.72 1.20
CA LEU A 114 -16.39 -1.61 2.04
C LEU A 114 -15.26 -0.60 2.16
N VAL A 115 -15.59 0.68 1.92
CA VAL A 115 -14.75 1.83 2.26
C VAL A 115 -15.55 2.74 3.17
N VAL A 116 -14.95 3.19 4.27
CA VAL A 116 -15.57 4.19 5.17
C VAL A 116 -14.60 5.32 5.47
N SER A 117 -15.04 6.56 5.29
CA SER A 117 -14.32 7.75 5.73
C SER A 117 -15.18 8.58 6.67
N TYR A 118 -14.53 9.38 7.52
CA TYR A 118 -15.18 10.21 8.54
C TYR A 118 -15.05 11.67 8.20
N ARG A 119 -16.01 12.46 8.65
CA ARG A 119 -15.86 13.92 8.67
C ARG A 119 -14.72 14.29 9.61
N GLN A 120 -13.86 15.20 9.15
CA GLN A 120 -12.80 15.75 9.96
C GLN A 120 -13.38 16.57 11.12
N VAL A 121 -12.83 16.38 12.33
CA VAL A 121 -13.10 17.22 13.50
C VAL A 121 -12.09 18.36 13.55
N ALA A 122 -12.47 19.53 13.03
CA ALA A 122 -11.61 20.72 13.00
C ALA A 122 -12.40 22.03 12.87
N GLY A 123 -11.77 23.15 13.27
CA GLY A 123 -12.37 24.48 13.21
C GLY A 123 -13.63 24.59 14.07
N SER A 124 -14.72 25.11 13.50
CA SER A 124 -16.03 25.20 14.18
C SER A 124 -16.80 23.89 14.21
N TYR A 125 -16.36 22.86 13.48
CA TYR A 125 -17.05 21.57 13.46
C TYR A 125 -16.65 20.72 14.65
N THR A 126 -17.66 20.24 15.38
CA THR A 126 -17.51 19.37 16.55
C THR A 126 -18.09 17.99 16.24
N GLY A 127 -17.43 16.93 16.70
CA GLY A 127 -17.90 15.56 16.55
C GLY A 127 -16.90 14.56 17.13
N ASP A 128 -17.17 13.27 16.96
CA ASP A 128 -16.37 12.19 17.55
C ASP A 128 -16.03 11.08 16.53
N ALA A 129 -15.03 11.34 15.69
CA ALA A 129 -14.55 10.38 14.71
C ALA A 129 -13.88 9.18 15.40
N VAL A 130 -14.65 8.14 15.72
CA VAL A 130 -14.13 6.94 16.41
C VAL A 130 -14.74 5.68 15.83
N PHE A 131 -13.89 4.86 15.24
CA PHE A 131 -14.24 3.53 14.77
C PHE A 131 -14.09 2.51 15.91
N GLN A 132 -15.16 1.78 16.23
CA GLN A 132 -15.18 0.74 17.27
C GLN A 132 -15.41 -0.67 16.73
N GLY A 133 -15.52 -0.82 15.40
CA GLY A 133 -15.64 -2.12 14.74
C GLY A 133 -16.80 -2.21 13.76
N LEU A 134 -16.88 -3.36 13.08
CA LEU A 134 -17.99 -3.77 12.23
C LEU A 134 -18.83 -4.83 12.94
N THR A 135 -20.13 -4.85 12.65
CA THR A 135 -21.03 -5.96 12.97
C THR A 135 -21.46 -6.61 11.66
N LEU A 136 -21.22 -7.91 11.56
CA LEU A 136 -21.51 -8.72 10.39
C LEU A 136 -22.66 -9.69 10.69
N ASP A 137 -23.18 -10.33 9.64
CA ASP A 137 -24.12 -11.45 9.78
C ASP A 137 -23.50 -12.61 10.58
N SER A 138 -24.33 -13.49 11.13
CA SER A 138 -23.84 -14.69 11.82
C SER A 138 -23.02 -15.57 10.86
N GLY A 139 -21.80 -15.92 11.27
CA GLY A 139 -20.87 -16.72 10.47
C GLY A 139 -20.15 -15.95 9.36
N ALA A 140 -20.46 -14.67 9.17
CA ALA A 140 -19.74 -13.82 8.24
C ALA A 140 -18.41 -13.32 8.84
N THR A 141 -17.47 -13.01 7.94
CA THR A 141 -16.13 -12.55 8.29
C THR A 141 -15.73 -11.35 7.43
N THR A 142 -14.77 -10.57 7.89
CA THR A 142 -14.11 -9.59 7.03
C THR A 142 -13.12 -10.28 6.09
N VAL A 143 -12.82 -9.62 4.98
CA VAL A 143 -11.91 -10.09 3.93
C VAL A 143 -10.87 -9.00 3.70
N LYS A 144 -9.59 -9.36 3.65
CA LYS A 144 -8.53 -8.38 3.39
C LYS A 144 -8.70 -7.78 1.98
N PRO A 145 -8.75 -6.45 1.83
CA PRO A 145 -8.88 -5.84 0.52
C PRO A 145 -7.55 -6.01 -0.25
N PRO A 146 -7.58 -5.98 -1.60
CA PRO A 146 -6.36 -5.92 -2.39
C PRO A 146 -5.48 -4.74 -1.97
N ALA A 147 -4.19 -4.99 -1.80
CA ALA A 147 -3.21 -3.94 -1.56
C ALA A 147 -3.21 -2.97 -2.75
N ARG A 148 -3.11 -1.67 -2.47
CA ARG A 148 -2.90 -0.67 -3.52
C ARG A 148 -1.40 -0.44 -3.68
N PRO A 149 -0.92 -0.20 -4.92
CA PRO A 149 0.50 -0.24 -5.22
C PRO A 149 1.29 0.96 -4.67
N ARG A 150 0.60 2.03 -4.26
CA ARG A 150 1.20 3.31 -3.86
C ARG A 150 0.36 4.03 -2.82
N LEU A 151 0.99 4.97 -2.10
CA LEU A 151 0.34 5.92 -1.22
C LEU A 151 0.67 7.37 -1.62
N VAL A 152 -0.33 8.24 -1.72
CA VAL A 152 -0.16 9.68 -1.95
C VAL A 152 -0.74 10.49 -0.80
N GLU A 153 0.07 11.37 -0.20
CA GLU A 153 -0.44 12.39 0.72
C GLU A 153 -0.85 13.66 -0.05
N PHE A 154 -2.03 14.20 0.26
CA PHE A 154 -2.49 15.49 -0.20
C PHE A 154 -2.47 16.48 0.97
N VAL A 155 -1.56 17.45 0.94
CA VAL A 155 -1.33 18.42 2.01
C VAL A 155 -1.94 19.75 1.59
N GLY A 156 -2.75 20.35 2.45
CA GLY A 156 -3.37 21.61 2.10
C GLY A 156 -4.22 22.25 3.20
N ASP A 157 -5.17 23.04 2.74
CA ASP A 157 -6.07 23.86 3.54
C ASP A 157 -7.53 23.41 3.38
N SER A 158 -8.50 24.34 3.42
CA SER A 158 -9.93 24.06 3.20
C SER A 158 -10.21 23.40 1.86
N ILE A 159 -9.45 23.72 0.82
CA ILE A 159 -9.66 23.15 -0.51
C ILE A 159 -9.32 21.66 -0.50
N THR A 160 -8.20 21.28 0.10
CA THR A 160 -7.78 19.87 0.22
C THR A 160 -8.60 19.13 1.28
N ALA A 161 -9.23 19.82 2.22
CA ALA A 161 -10.23 19.24 3.13
C ALA A 161 -11.62 19.05 2.46
N GLY A 162 -11.80 19.53 1.22
CA GLY A 162 -13.05 19.40 0.46
C GLY A 162 -14.14 20.41 0.83
N ALA A 163 -13.78 21.55 1.42
CA ALA A 163 -14.76 22.58 1.78
C ALA A 163 -15.62 22.98 0.58
N THR A 164 -16.93 23.07 0.81
CA THR A 164 -17.98 23.36 -0.21
C THR A 164 -18.26 22.26 -1.23
N SER A 165 -17.49 21.16 -1.26
CA SER A 165 -17.90 19.95 -1.98
C SER A 165 -19.01 19.20 -1.23
N SER A 166 -19.82 18.41 -1.94
CA SER A 166 -21.07 17.82 -1.42
C SER A 166 -20.87 16.82 -0.28
N GLN A 167 -19.71 16.15 -0.22
CA GLN A 167 -19.36 15.17 0.81
C GLN A 167 -17.96 15.42 1.38
N LEU A 168 -17.51 16.68 1.37
CA LEU A 168 -16.22 17.09 1.92
C LEU A 168 -15.07 16.24 1.36
N ALA A 169 -14.27 15.63 2.23
CA ALA A 169 -13.09 14.88 1.84
C ALA A 169 -13.37 13.77 0.81
N VAL A 170 -14.50 13.06 0.84
CA VAL A 170 -14.71 11.95 -0.13
C VAL A 170 -15.08 12.42 -1.54
N THR A 171 -15.42 13.70 -1.68
CA THR A 171 -15.69 14.35 -2.99
C THR A 171 -14.61 15.34 -3.41
N ASP A 172 -13.57 15.51 -2.58
CA ASP A 172 -12.46 16.40 -2.86
C ASP A 172 -11.54 15.85 -3.96
N TYR A 173 -10.65 16.69 -4.47
CA TYR A 173 -9.79 16.35 -5.60
C TYR A 173 -8.72 15.32 -5.21
N GLY A 174 -8.25 15.34 -3.96
CA GLY A 174 -7.29 14.40 -3.43
C GLY A 174 -7.86 12.99 -3.38
N PHE A 175 -9.05 12.84 -2.77
CA PHE A 175 -9.71 11.54 -2.65
C PHE A 175 -10.05 10.97 -4.03
N LYS A 176 -10.65 11.78 -4.90
CA LYS A 176 -10.97 11.39 -6.29
C LYS A 176 -9.74 11.02 -7.11
N THR A 177 -8.64 11.75 -6.95
CA THR A 177 -7.38 11.45 -7.67
C THR A 177 -6.79 10.11 -7.23
N GLY A 178 -6.76 9.85 -5.92
CA GLY A 178 -6.27 8.58 -5.41
C GLY A 178 -7.13 7.38 -5.84
N GLU A 179 -8.45 7.51 -5.80
CA GLU A 179 -9.37 6.48 -6.32
C GLU A 179 -9.20 6.26 -7.83
N GLN A 180 -9.09 7.32 -8.64
CA GLN A 180 -8.88 7.21 -10.09
C GLN A 180 -7.56 6.50 -10.44
N LEU A 181 -6.52 6.66 -9.62
CA LEU A 181 -5.23 6.01 -9.81
C LEU A 181 -5.17 4.58 -9.21
N GLY A 182 -6.17 4.21 -8.41
CA GLY A 182 -6.14 2.97 -7.63
C GLY A 182 -5.04 2.98 -6.56
N TYR A 183 -4.67 4.15 -6.03
CA TYR A 183 -3.66 4.30 -4.98
C TYR A 183 -4.31 4.45 -3.61
N ASP A 184 -3.61 4.08 -2.55
CA ASP A 184 -3.97 4.57 -1.24
C ASP A 184 -3.69 6.08 -1.17
N HIS A 185 -4.51 6.81 -0.44
CA HIS A 185 -4.41 8.25 -0.35
C HIS A 185 -4.90 8.76 1.00
N THR A 186 -4.48 9.96 1.36
CA THR A 186 -4.97 10.64 2.56
C THR A 186 -4.76 12.14 2.40
N GLN A 187 -5.64 12.94 2.99
CA GLN A 187 -5.48 14.38 3.06
C GLN A 187 -4.90 14.74 4.43
N ILE A 188 -3.85 15.56 4.47
CA ILE A 188 -3.33 16.18 5.68
C ILE A 188 -3.67 17.67 5.57
N ALA A 189 -4.93 18.00 5.84
CA ALA A 189 -5.49 19.31 5.58
C ALA A 189 -6.57 19.67 6.61
N ILE A 190 -6.65 20.94 6.99
CA ILE A 190 -7.75 21.54 7.78
C ILE A 190 -8.13 22.88 7.13
N GLY A 191 -9.40 23.24 7.21
CA GLY A 191 -9.88 24.54 6.75
C GLY A 191 -9.14 25.73 7.36
N GLY A 192 -8.74 26.69 6.52
CA GLY A 192 -8.06 27.91 6.95
C GLY A 192 -6.57 27.76 7.28
N MET A 193 -5.97 26.58 7.09
CA MET A 193 -4.54 26.42 7.35
C MET A 193 -3.65 27.27 6.43
N CYS A 194 -2.57 27.78 7.00
CA CYS A 194 -1.48 28.42 6.29
C CYS A 194 -0.35 27.42 6.03
N LEU A 195 0.59 27.76 5.15
CA LEU A 195 1.90 27.14 5.16
C LEU A 195 2.69 27.60 6.40
N ALA A 196 2.75 28.92 6.60
CA ALA A 196 3.58 29.57 7.60
C ALA A 196 2.81 29.87 8.89
N GLU A 197 3.48 29.74 10.04
CA GLU A 197 2.96 30.20 11.32
C GLU A 197 3.00 31.73 11.36
N THR A 198 1.90 32.32 11.84
CA THR A 198 1.71 33.77 11.84
C THR A 198 1.41 34.27 13.25
N ALA A 199 1.69 35.55 13.50
CA ALA A 199 1.54 36.16 14.81
C ALA A 199 0.08 36.19 15.30
N ASP A 200 -0.89 36.21 14.38
CA ASP A 200 -2.32 36.10 14.67
C ASP A 200 -2.81 34.65 14.85
N GLY A 201 -1.88 33.68 14.83
CA GLY A 201 -2.13 32.30 15.21
C GLY A 201 -2.70 31.43 14.10
N CYS A 202 -2.45 31.72 12.82
CA CYS A 202 -2.86 30.84 11.73
C CYS A 202 -2.31 29.43 11.96
N TRP A 203 -3.19 28.42 11.82
CA TRP A 203 -2.79 27.04 11.96
C TRP A 203 -1.93 26.64 10.77
N ALA A 204 -0.64 26.45 11.02
CA ALA A 204 0.34 26.28 9.95
C ALA A 204 0.73 24.82 9.71
N GLN A 205 0.87 24.45 8.43
CA GLN A 205 1.37 23.13 8.04
C GLN A 205 2.86 22.96 8.34
N GLU A 206 3.66 24.03 8.37
CA GLU A 206 5.08 23.94 8.75
C GLU A 206 5.27 23.37 10.17
N THR A 207 4.28 23.51 11.05
CA THR A 207 4.26 22.90 12.37
C THR A 207 3.38 21.66 12.44
N ARG A 208 2.18 21.65 11.85
CA ARG A 208 1.18 20.59 12.08
C ARG A 208 1.28 19.37 11.18
N TYR A 209 1.94 19.48 10.02
CA TYR A 209 2.12 18.33 9.12
C TYR A 209 2.88 17.16 9.77
N TRP A 210 3.57 17.36 10.89
CA TRP A 210 4.35 16.31 11.56
C TRP A 210 3.55 15.56 12.63
N MET A 211 2.26 15.87 12.80
CA MET A 211 1.43 15.36 13.90
C MET A 211 0.50 14.24 13.47
N SER A 212 0.15 13.41 14.44
CA SER A 212 -0.85 12.35 14.31
C SER A 212 -2.25 12.94 14.17
N SER A 213 -2.53 14.06 14.85
CA SER A 213 -3.75 14.83 14.74
C SER A 213 -3.50 16.27 14.29
N GLY A 214 -4.54 16.94 13.82
CA GLY A 214 -4.50 18.38 13.56
C GLY A 214 -4.69 19.26 14.80
N GLY A 215 -4.55 18.67 16.00
CA GLY A 215 -4.73 19.34 17.29
C GLY A 215 -3.57 20.24 17.71
N GLN A 216 -3.36 20.37 19.02
CA GLN A 216 -2.31 21.21 19.61
C GLN A 216 -0.92 20.83 19.09
N ALA A 217 -0.11 21.83 18.76
CA ALA A 217 1.20 21.57 18.19
C ALA A 217 2.16 20.95 19.23
N GLY A 218 2.82 19.84 18.87
CA GLY A 218 3.95 19.28 19.61
C GLY A 218 3.59 18.21 20.64
N THR A 219 2.31 17.85 20.76
CA THR A 219 1.83 16.91 21.79
C THR A 219 1.64 15.47 21.30
N ASP A 220 1.59 15.23 19.99
CA ASP A 220 1.30 13.93 19.37
C ASP A 220 1.96 13.76 17.98
N LEU A 221 3.29 13.58 17.96
CA LEU A 221 4.01 13.40 16.68
C LEU A 221 3.54 12.16 15.91
N TRP A 222 3.48 12.28 14.58
CA TRP A 222 3.25 11.15 13.70
C TRP A 222 4.52 10.30 13.57
N ASP A 223 4.35 8.99 13.65
CA ASP A 223 5.41 8.04 13.35
C ASP A 223 5.48 7.79 11.84
N PHE A 224 6.43 8.47 11.18
CA PHE A 224 6.69 8.37 9.74
C PHE A 224 7.28 7.02 9.30
N THR A 225 7.54 6.08 10.22
CA THR A 225 7.90 4.70 9.84
C THR A 225 6.69 3.86 9.48
N ARG A 226 5.47 4.31 9.84
CA ARG A 226 4.22 3.57 9.59
C ARG A 226 3.84 3.47 8.12
N TYR A 227 4.32 4.40 7.29
CA TYR A 227 4.30 4.29 5.83
C TYR A 227 5.32 5.26 5.21
N GLN A 228 5.70 4.99 3.96
CA GLN A 228 6.46 5.90 3.11
C GLN A 228 5.56 6.30 1.94
N ALA A 229 5.28 7.59 1.78
CA ALA A 229 4.44 8.07 0.68
C ALA A 229 5.24 8.11 -0.63
N ASP A 230 4.68 7.55 -1.71
CA ASP A 230 5.26 7.63 -3.06
C ASP A 230 5.16 9.04 -3.63
N GLY A 231 4.09 9.76 -3.27
CA GLY A 231 3.87 11.15 -3.65
C GLY A 231 3.37 12.01 -2.50
N VAL A 232 3.78 13.28 -2.49
CA VAL A 232 3.21 14.31 -1.63
C VAL A 232 2.76 15.49 -2.50
N VAL A 233 1.47 15.76 -2.55
CA VAL A 233 0.87 16.85 -3.32
C VAL A 233 0.51 17.98 -2.38
N ILE A 234 1.05 19.17 -2.58
CA ILE A 234 0.90 20.31 -1.67
C ILE A 234 0.13 21.42 -2.38
N ASN A 235 -0.98 21.86 -1.78
CA ASN A 235 -1.74 23.03 -2.21
C ASN A 235 -1.92 23.97 -1.00
N LEU A 236 -0.97 24.89 -0.82
CA LEU A 236 -0.92 25.83 0.30
C LEU A 236 -0.52 27.22 -0.18
N GLY A 237 -0.88 28.23 0.61
CA GLY A 237 -0.69 29.64 0.27
C GLY A 237 -1.99 30.41 0.21
N THR A 238 -3.15 29.74 0.09
CA THR A 238 -4.46 30.38 -0.03
C THR A 238 -4.75 31.32 1.13
N ASN A 239 -4.36 30.98 2.36
CA ASN A 239 -4.66 31.78 3.55
C ASN A 239 -3.51 32.70 3.98
N ASP A 240 -2.26 32.34 3.68
CA ASP A 240 -1.06 33.02 4.19
C ASP A 240 -1.05 34.54 3.95
N LYS A 241 -1.54 35.00 2.79
CA LYS A 241 -1.57 36.44 2.46
C LYS A 241 -2.54 37.23 3.33
N SER A 242 -3.69 36.66 3.69
CA SER A 242 -4.63 37.31 4.62
C SER A 242 -4.12 37.36 6.04
N HIS A 243 -3.12 36.53 6.38
CA HIS A 243 -2.43 36.53 7.67
C HIS A 243 -1.09 37.29 7.64
N GLY A 244 -0.88 38.14 6.61
CA GLY A 244 0.25 39.07 6.56
C GLY A 244 1.61 38.45 6.19
N VAL A 245 1.64 37.21 5.69
CA VAL A 245 2.91 36.56 5.30
C VAL A 245 3.47 37.23 4.03
N SER A 246 4.71 37.72 4.09
CA SER A 246 5.36 38.31 2.91
C SER A 246 5.71 37.22 1.87
N GLY A 247 5.90 37.61 0.60
CA GLY A 247 6.34 36.66 -0.43
C GLY A 247 7.69 36.01 -0.10
N ALA A 248 8.64 36.80 0.41
CA ALA A 248 9.95 36.30 0.82
C ALA A 248 9.86 35.28 1.97
N ASP A 249 9.04 35.58 2.99
CA ASP A 249 8.84 34.66 4.12
C ASP A 249 8.15 33.39 3.64
N PHE A 250 7.08 33.51 2.84
CA PHE A 250 6.37 32.36 2.30
C PHE A 250 7.31 31.43 1.52
N GLN A 251 8.12 31.99 0.61
CA GLN A 251 9.11 31.21 -0.15
C GLN A 251 10.11 30.50 0.78
N ALA A 252 10.69 31.20 1.75
CA ALA A 252 11.66 30.64 2.68
C ALA A 252 11.07 29.50 3.52
N LYS A 253 9.82 29.68 4.00
CA LYS A 253 9.07 28.65 4.72
C LYS A 253 8.74 27.46 3.84
N TYR A 254 8.40 27.68 2.58
CA TYR A 254 8.11 26.59 1.64
C TYR A 254 9.37 25.76 1.35
N VAL A 255 10.53 26.40 1.13
CA VAL A 255 11.81 25.69 1.00
C VAL A 255 12.09 24.82 2.23
N THR A 256 11.88 25.36 3.42
CA THR A 256 12.05 24.62 4.68
C THR A 256 11.10 23.44 4.77
N PHE A 257 9.83 23.65 4.42
CA PHE A 257 8.79 22.62 4.45
C PHE A 257 9.13 21.45 3.50
N LEU A 258 9.48 21.75 2.25
CA LEU A 258 9.90 20.74 1.25
C LEU A 258 11.13 19.96 1.72
N THR A 259 12.11 20.65 2.31
CA THR A 259 13.32 20.02 2.85
C THR A 259 12.99 19.02 3.96
N ARG A 260 12.07 19.38 4.86
CA ARG A 260 11.65 18.51 5.98
C ARG A 260 10.80 17.33 5.50
N ILE A 261 9.96 17.52 4.48
CA ILE A 261 9.21 16.42 3.85
C ILE A 261 10.19 15.41 3.25
N ARG A 262 11.19 15.87 2.47
CA ARG A 262 12.23 15.00 1.90
C ARG A 262 12.96 14.19 2.96
N ALA A 263 13.26 14.79 4.12
CA ALA A 263 13.91 14.09 5.22
C ALA A 263 13.05 12.97 5.83
N LYS A 264 11.72 13.06 5.75
CA LYS A 264 10.80 12.01 6.21
C LYS A 264 10.48 10.97 5.14
N PHE A 265 10.47 11.40 3.87
CA PHE A 265 10.19 10.55 2.72
C PHE A 265 11.31 10.68 1.66
N PRO A 266 12.43 9.94 1.82
CA PRO A 266 13.64 10.15 1.01
C PRO A 266 13.43 9.96 -0.49
N THR A 267 12.53 9.08 -0.92
CA THR A 267 12.31 8.73 -2.34
C THR A 267 11.07 9.39 -2.96
N THR A 268 10.24 10.05 -2.16
CA THR A 268 8.93 10.58 -2.59
C THR A 268 9.03 11.58 -3.74
N LYS A 269 8.01 11.65 -4.58
CA LYS A 269 7.85 12.71 -5.57
C LYS A 269 7.00 13.82 -4.94
N ILE A 270 7.53 15.03 -4.81
CA ILE A 270 6.81 16.15 -4.20
C ILE A 270 6.25 17.04 -5.29
N PHE A 271 4.95 17.32 -5.25
CA PHE A 271 4.24 18.15 -6.22
C PHE A 271 3.70 19.38 -5.52
N ALA A 272 4.37 20.53 -5.69
CA ALA A 272 3.87 21.81 -5.21
C ALA A 272 2.94 22.40 -6.27
N LEU A 273 1.64 22.38 -6.00
CA LEU A 273 0.65 22.98 -6.88
C LEU A 273 0.72 24.50 -6.75
N ARG A 274 0.63 25.21 -7.88
CA ARG A 274 0.12 26.58 -7.87
C ARG A 274 -1.26 26.55 -7.23
N THR A 275 -1.52 27.39 -6.23
CA THR A 275 -2.88 27.50 -5.68
C THR A 275 -3.86 27.84 -6.80
N PHE A 276 -5.10 27.34 -6.73
CA PHE A 276 -6.04 27.50 -7.84
C PHE A 276 -6.39 28.98 -8.11
N ILE A 277 -6.36 29.82 -7.07
CA ILE A 277 -6.52 31.27 -7.18
C ILE A 277 -5.22 32.04 -7.51
N GLY A 278 -4.10 31.34 -7.67
CA GLY A 278 -2.81 31.93 -8.09
C GLY A 278 -2.01 32.66 -7.01
N ARG A 279 -2.40 32.52 -5.74
CA ARG A 279 -1.68 33.09 -4.60
C ARG A 279 -0.31 32.41 -4.45
N TYR A 280 0.72 33.22 -4.22
CA TYR A 280 2.14 32.83 -4.10
C TYR A 280 2.67 31.95 -5.24
N ALA A 281 2.18 32.13 -6.46
CA ALA A 281 2.56 31.28 -7.59
C ALA A 281 4.06 31.33 -7.87
N ALA A 282 4.65 32.54 -7.89
CA ALA A 282 6.07 32.76 -8.17
C ALA A 282 6.96 32.23 -7.03
N GLU A 283 6.56 32.49 -5.79
CA GLU A 283 7.26 32.07 -4.57
C GLU A 283 7.27 30.54 -4.43
N THR A 284 6.15 29.89 -4.73
CA THR A 284 6.05 28.42 -4.76
C THR A 284 6.97 27.84 -5.83
N GLN A 285 6.96 28.41 -7.04
CA GLN A 285 7.84 27.97 -8.12
C GLN A 285 9.32 28.18 -7.77
N ALA A 286 9.67 29.31 -7.17
CA ALA A 286 11.02 29.63 -6.72
C ALA A 286 11.48 28.69 -5.60
N ALA A 287 10.60 28.32 -4.66
CA ALA A 287 10.92 27.34 -3.62
C ALA A 287 11.22 25.95 -4.19
N VAL A 288 10.44 25.50 -5.19
CA VAL A 288 10.73 24.27 -5.94
C VAL A 288 12.08 24.36 -6.65
N GLN A 289 12.35 25.45 -7.37
CA GLN A 289 13.63 25.66 -8.05
C GLN A 289 14.80 25.64 -7.07
N ALA A 290 14.65 26.23 -5.87
CA ALA A 290 15.68 26.19 -4.84
C ALA A 290 15.99 24.75 -4.38
N ARG A 291 14.98 23.88 -4.22
CA ARG A 291 15.18 22.46 -3.90
C ARG A 291 15.86 21.70 -5.03
N ASN A 292 15.45 21.93 -6.28
CA ASN A 292 16.05 21.31 -7.46
C ASN A 292 17.53 21.73 -7.61
N ASN A 293 17.84 23.01 -7.43
CA ASN A 293 19.21 23.54 -7.47
C ASN A 293 20.08 23.01 -6.32
N ALA A 294 19.47 22.65 -5.19
CA ALA A 294 20.12 21.96 -4.09
C ALA A 294 20.26 20.44 -4.30
N GLY A 295 19.98 19.92 -5.50
CA GLY A 295 20.22 18.53 -5.90
C GLY A 295 19.05 17.56 -5.68
N ASP A 296 17.84 18.05 -5.39
CA ASP A 296 16.64 17.22 -5.26
C ASP A 296 15.74 17.36 -6.49
N PRO A 297 15.93 16.59 -7.57
CA PRO A 297 15.16 16.73 -8.82
C PRO A 297 13.73 16.17 -8.73
N ASN A 298 13.33 15.65 -7.57
CA ASN A 298 12.05 14.99 -7.35
C ASN A 298 11.03 15.95 -6.71
N VAL A 299 11.20 17.26 -6.90
CA VAL A 299 10.28 18.31 -6.49
C VAL A 299 9.78 19.04 -7.74
N PHE A 300 8.46 19.02 -7.94
CA PHE A 300 7.81 19.51 -9.15
C PHE A 300 6.88 20.67 -8.81
N TYR A 301 7.02 21.76 -9.55
CA TYR A 301 6.00 22.80 -9.60
C TYR A 301 4.94 22.38 -10.61
N VAL A 302 3.68 22.42 -10.22
CA VAL A 302 2.55 22.10 -11.09
C VAL A 302 1.72 23.35 -11.28
N ASP A 303 1.79 23.92 -12.48
CA ASP A 303 0.97 25.08 -12.84
C ASP A 303 -0.50 24.64 -13.05
N THR A 304 -1.38 25.18 -12.23
CA THR A 304 -2.82 24.91 -12.22
C THR A 304 -3.64 25.98 -12.93
N THR A 305 -2.98 26.92 -13.62
CA THR A 305 -3.66 27.99 -14.34
C THR A 305 -4.68 27.42 -15.33
N GLY A 306 -5.93 27.93 -15.24
CA GLY A 306 -7.03 27.52 -16.12
C GLY A 306 -7.59 26.11 -15.88
N TRP A 307 -7.25 25.46 -14.76
CA TRP A 307 -7.79 24.12 -14.47
C TRP A 307 -9.26 24.13 -14.05
N LEU A 308 -9.71 25.19 -13.37
CA LEU A 308 -11.08 25.31 -12.91
C LEU A 308 -11.99 25.86 -14.02
N PRO A 309 -13.17 25.27 -14.24
CA PRO A 309 -14.19 25.84 -15.12
C PRO A 309 -14.81 27.10 -14.48
N ALA A 310 -15.50 27.90 -15.29
CA ALA A 310 -16.12 29.15 -14.85
C ALA A 310 -17.14 28.96 -13.71
N ASP A 311 -17.85 27.83 -13.69
CA ASP A 311 -18.80 27.42 -12.65
C ASP A 311 -18.19 26.41 -11.65
N GLY A 312 -16.86 26.33 -11.57
CA GLY A 312 -16.14 25.34 -10.78
C GLY A 312 -15.94 25.72 -9.31
N LEU A 313 -16.28 26.94 -8.91
CA LEU A 313 -16.16 27.41 -7.53
C LEU A 313 -17.55 27.65 -6.91
N SER A 314 -17.70 27.32 -5.63
CA SER A 314 -18.89 27.65 -4.82
C SER A 314 -18.87 29.11 -4.36
N ASP A 315 -17.68 29.66 -4.18
CA ASP A 315 -17.42 31.05 -3.82
C ASP A 315 -16.19 31.58 -4.61
N SER A 316 -15.48 32.59 -4.13
CA SER A 316 -14.29 33.11 -4.83
C SER A 316 -13.02 32.25 -4.67
N VAL A 317 -13.06 31.15 -3.90
CA VAL A 317 -11.89 30.38 -3.47
C VAL A 317 -12.10 28.87 -3.56
N HIS A 318 -13.22 28.36 -3.05
CA HIS A 318 -13.45 26.94 -2.81
C HIS A 318 -14.09 26.24 -4.02
N PRO A 319 -13.44 25.20 -4.58
CA PRO A 319 -14.04 24.39 -5.63
C PRO A 319 -15.30 23.67 -5.16
N ASN A 320 -16.34 23.70 -5.99
CA ASN A 320 -17.47 22.78 -5.84
C ASN A 320 -17.14 21.41 -6.44
N ASP A 321 -18.09 20.47 -6.46
CA ASP A 321 -17.90 19.13 -7.03
C ASP A 321 -17.39 19.13 -8.47
N LYS A 322 -17.84 20.08 -9.32
CA LYS A 322 -17.35 20.22 -10.70
C LYS A 322 -15.91 20.70 -10.73
N GLY A 323 -15.55 21.67 -9.88
CA GLY A 323 -14.19 22.14 -9.74
C GLY A 323 -13.23 21.05 -9.28
N HIS A 324 -13.61 20.30 -8.24
CA HIS A 324 -12.84 19.15 -7.76
C HIS A 324 -12.67 18.07 -8.84
N GLN A 325 -13.73 17.77 -9.60
CA GLN A 325 -13.65 16.84 -10.73
C GLN A 325 -12.70 17.33 -11.83
N ALA A 326 -12.73 18.62 -12.16
CA ALA A 326 -11.85 19.22 -13.16
C ALA A 326 -10.37 19.18 -12.71
N ILE A 327 -10.11 19.48 -11.43
CA ILE A 327 -8.77 19.35 -10.83
C ILE A 327 -8.29 17.92 -10.93
N THR A 328 -9.10 16.94 -10.52
CA THR A 328 -8.74 15.51 -10.60
C THR A 328 -8.41 15.08 -12.03
N ALA A 329 -9.19 15.51 -13.02
CA ALA A 329 -8.98 15.16 -14.43
C ALA A 329 -7.63 15.67 -14.98
N LYS A 330 -7.08 16.75 -14.41
CA LYS A 330 -5.75 17.28 -14.78
C LYS A 330 -4.63 16.71 -13.91
N LEU A 331 -4.89 16.51 -12.63
CA LEU A 331 -3.88 16.07 -11.66
C LEU A 331 -3.54 14.58 -11.80
N ALA A 332 -4.54 13.70 -11.98
CA ALA A 332 -4.32 12.26 -12.02
C ALA A 332 -3.33 11.85 -13.13
N PRO A 333 -3.42 12.34 -14.39
CA PRO A 333 -2.41 12.03 -15.41
C PRO A 333 -1.00 12.49 -15.05
N ILE A 334 -0.86 13.65 -14.40
CA ILE A 334 0.44 14.18 -13.97
C ILE A 334 1.07 13.27 -12.91
N LEU A 335 0.30 12.89 -11.89
CA LEU A 335 0.78 11.99 -10.84
C LEU A 335 1.09 10.61 -11.43
N SER A 336 0.22 10.06 -12.28
CA SER A 336 0.45 8.77 -12.94
C SER A 336 1.79 8.77 -13.68
N ALA A 337 2.04 9.79 -14.53
CA ALA A 337 3.25 9.89 -15.33
C ALA A 337 4.52 10.04 -14.48
N LYS A 338 4.47 10.79 -13.38
CA LYS A 338 5.66 11.08 -12.54
C LYS A 338 5.93 10.04 -11.47
N LEU A 339 4.88 9.39 -10.99
CA LEU A 339 5.01 8.30 -10.03
C LEU A 339 5.34 7.00 -10.75
N ALA A 340 4.89 6.78 -12.00
CA ALA A 340 5.22 5.59 -12.79
C ALA A 340 6.73 5.32 -12.76
N THR A 341 7.11 4.06 -12.54
CA THR A 341 8.49 3.64 -12.76
C THR A 341 8.84 3.93 -14.23
N PRO A 342 9.93 4.65 -14.53
CA PRO A 342 10.30 4.92 -15.91
C PRO A 342 10.43 3.60 -16.69
N PRO A 343 10.05 3.56 -17.98
CA PRO A 343 10.47 2.46 -18.84
C PRO A 343 12.00 2.48 -18.90
N THR A 344 12.65 1.38 -18.55
CA THR A 344 14.08 1.21 -18.83
C THR A 344 14.26 1.05 -20.35
N SER A 345 14.79 2.11 -20.96
CA SER A 345 15.39 2.24 -22.30
C SER A 345 14.49 2.72 -23.47
N PRO A 346 14.98 3.67 -24.30
CA PRO A 346 14.32 4.11 -25.53
C PRO A 346 14.45 3.03 -26.64
N PRO A 347 13.60 3.05 -27.69
CA PRO A 347 13.67 2.07 -28.77
C PRO A 347 14.99 2.23 -29.52
N THR A 348 15.85 1.22 -29.46
CA THR A 348 17.00 1.09 -30.34
C THR A 348 16.49 0.81 -31.75
N SER A 349 16.65 1.81 -32.64
CA SER A 349 16.69 1.80 -34.11
C SER A 349 15.75 0.86 -34.90
N PRO A 350 15.08 1.33 -35.98
CA PRO A 350 14.25 0.45 -36.81
C PRO A 350 15.12 -0.63 -37.48
N PRO A 351 14.64 -1.89 -37.61
CA PRO A 351 15.38 -2.91 -38.31
C PRO A 351 15.39 -2.59 -39.81
N THR A 352 16.59 -2.37 -40.35
CA THR A 352 16.86 -2.38 -41.78
C THR A 352 16.79 -3.80 -42.30
N SER A 353 16.30 -3.92 -43.54
CA SER A 353 16.25 -5.08 -44.45
C SER A 353 15.07 -6.04 -44.34
N ALA A 354 14.33 -6.11 -45.45
CA ALA A 354 13.14 -6.90 -45.71
C ALA A 354 13.45 -8.40 -45.87
N PRO A 355 12.53 -9.30 -45.49
CA PRO A 355 12.63 -10.72 -45.84
C PRO A 355 12.03 -10.98 -47.23
N THR A 356 12.84 -11.48 -48.15
CA THR A 356 12.43 -12.09 -49.41
C THR A 356 12.09 -13.56 -49.19
N SER A 357 10.81 -13.95 -49.32
CA SER A 357 10.28 -15.13 -50.06
C SER A 357 8.92 -15.61 -49.50
N PRO A 358 7.99 -16.11 -50.36
CA PRO A 358 6.59 -16.40 -50.01
C PRO A 358 6.37 -17.83 -49.47
N PRO A 359 5.21 -18.12 -48.83
CA PRO A 359 4.98 -19.37 -48.09
C PRO A 359 4.50 -20.49 -49.00
N THR A 360 4.79 -21.75 -48.65
CA THR A 360 4.15 -22.91 -49.31
C THR A 360 3.72 -23.97 -48.29
N SER A 361 2.51 -24.48 -48.56
CA SER A 361 1.86 -25.73 -48.13
C SER A 361 1.25 -25.87 -46.72
N ALA A 362 -0.06 -26.06 -46.75
CA ALA A 362 -0.93 -26.58 -45.69
C ALA A 362 -1.00 -28.13 -45.72
N PRO A 363 -1.45 -28.75 -44.61
CA PRO A 363 -2.40 -29.88 -44.68
C PRO A 363 -3.54 -29.76 -43.60
N THR A 364 -4.85 -29.88 -43.87
CA THR A 364 -5.73 -31.11 -43.95
C THR A 364 -5.34 -32.22 -42.95
N SER A 365 -6.13 -32.72 -41.97
CA SER A 365 -7.57 -33.05 -41.83
C SER A 365 -7.94 -33.28 -40.32
N PRO A 366 -9.22 -33.52 -39.91
CA PRO A 366 -9.69 -33.40 -38.52
C PRO A 366 -9.78 -34.74 -37.75
N PRO A 367 -9.92 -34.70 -36.40
CA PRO A 367 -10.75 -35.70 -35.72
C PRO A 367 -11.72 -35.13 -34.66
N THR A 368 -12.85 -35.82 -34.57
CA THR A 368 -13.98 -35.69 -33.64
C THR A 368 -13.72 -36.34 -32.26
N THR A 369 -14.60 -35.97 -31.30
CA THR A 369 -14.96 -36.58 -30.00
C THR A 369 -14.18 -36.12 -28.74
N GLY A 370 -14.93 -35.51 -27.80
CA GLY A 370 -14.54 -35.34 -26.38
C GLY A 370 -14.76 -36.63 -25.58
N PRO A 371 -14.34 -36.74 -24.29
CA PRO A 371 -14.93 -35.93 -23.22
C PRO A 371 -13.99 -35.55 -22.03
N THR A 372 -14.45 -34.57 -21.22
CA THR A 372 -14.19 -34.30 -19.77
C THR A 372 -12.89 -34.78 -19.10
N THR A 373 -12.06 -33.82 -18.66
CA THR A 373 -11.49 -33.67 -17.29
C THR A 373 -10.72 -32.33 -17.16
N PRO A 374 -10.52 -31.75 -15.96
CA PRO A 374 -9.93 -30.42 -15.75
C PRO A 374 -8.42 -30.42 -16.00
N PRO A 375 -7.80 -29.38 -16.61
CA PRO A 375 -6.37 -29.33 -16.74
C PRO A 375 -5.73 -28.88 -15.42
N THR A 376 -5.11 -29.84 -14.74
CA THR A 376 -4.02 -29.60 -13.80
C THR A 376 -2.74 -29.51 -14.64
N SER A 377 -2.18 -28.32 -14.84
CA SER A 377 -0.82 -28.17 -15.38
C SER A 377 0.14 -27.81 -14.24
N GLY A 378 0.89 -28.82 -13.81
CA GLY A 378 2.12 -28.64 -13.03
C GLY A 378 3.23 -27.97 -13.86
N PRO A 379 4.35 -27.60 -13.23
CA PRO A 379 5.41 -26.82 -13.84
C PRO A 379 6.14 -27.61 -14.95
N THR A 380 6.29 -26.99 -16.11
CA THR A 380 7.18 -27.47 -17.17
C THR A 380 8.62 -27.41 -16.68
N THR A 381 9.33 -28.53 -16.81
CA THR A 381 10.71 -28.72 -16.36
C THR A 381 11.68 -27.87 -17.21
N ALA A 382 12.52 -27.07 -16.57
CA ALA A 382 13.74 -26.52 -17.17
C ALA A 382 14.94 -27.31 -16.64
N PRO A 383 15.83 -27.85 -17.49
CA PRO A 383 17.18 -28.19 -17.04
C PRO A 383 18.26 -27.29 -17.66
N ALA A 384 19.14 -26.86 -16.75
CA ALA A 384 20.54 -26.47 -16.94
C ALA A 384 20.84 -25.17 -17.73
N GLY A 385 20.48 -24.04 -17.12
CA GLY A 385 21.34 -22.85 -17.18
C GLY A 385 21.99 -22.67 -15.81
N ALA A 386 23.32 -22.65 -15.73
CA ALA A 386 24.03 -22.37 -14.48
C ALA A 386 23.46 -21.10 -13.84
N CYS A 387 22.95 -21.22 -12.61
CA CYS A 387 22.52 -20.06 -11.83
C CYS A 387 23.61 -19.69 -10.83
N THR A 388 23.78 -18.39 -10.61
CA THR A 388 24.68 -17.88 -9.57
C THR A 388 23.86 -17.20 -8.49
N VAL A 389 24.18 -17.48 -7.23
CA VAL A 389 23.53 -16.81 -6.09
C VAL A 389 24.55 -15.97 -5.34
N SER A 390 24.27 -14.68 -5.22
CA SER A 390 24.93 -13.79 -4.27
C SER A 390 24.12 -13.78 -2.99
N TYR A 391 24.72 -14.20 -1.87
CA TYR A 391 24.11 -14.18 -0.54
C TYR A 391 24.95 -13.29 0.37
N ARG A 392 24.42 -12.11 0.72
CA ARG A 392 25.18 -11.07 1.41
C ARG A 392 24.50 -10.70 2.72
N LYS A 393 25.24 -10.73 3.83
CA LYS A 393 24.77 -10.11 5.08
C LYS A 393 24.87 -8.59 4.95
N THR A 394 23.76 -7.88 5.11
CA THR A 394 23.70 -6.41 4.97
C THR A 394 23.34 -5.69 6.27
N GLY A 395 22.87 -6.43 7.28
CA GLY A 395 22.70 -5.93 8.64
C GLY A 395 22.99 -7.01 9.68
N ASP A 396 23.54 -6.60 10.82
CA ASP A 396 23.80 -7.46 11.98
C ASP A 396 23.55 -6.62 13.23
N TRP A 397 22.64 -7.07 14.09
CA TRP A 397 22.35 -6.40 15.37
C TRP A 397 22.53 -7.35 16.55
N GLY A 398 23.35 -8.40 16.39
CA GLY A 398 23.67 -9.39 17.42
C GLY A 398 22.58 -10.43 17.65
N SER A 399 21.36 -10.00 17.94
CA SER A 399 20.19 -10.88 18.12
C SER A 399 19.47 -11.24 16.81
N GLY A 400 19.98 -10.79 15.66
CA GLY A 400 19.44 -11.07 14.34
C GLY A 400 20.32 -10.49 13.25
N ALA A 401 20.05 -10.89 12.01
CA ALA A 401 20.75 -10.38 10.84
C ALA A 401 19.78 -10.14 9.69
N GLN A 402 20.22 -9.34 8.73
CA GLN A 402 19.58 -9.11 7.46
C GLN A 402 20.45 -9.64 6.33
N PHE A 403 19.83 -10.33 5.38
CA PHE A 403 20.47 -10.87 4.19
C PHE A 403 19.80 -10.37 2.92
N ASP A 404 20.61 -9.94 1.96
CA ASP A 404 20.18 -9.70 0.58
C ASP A 404 20.65 -10.86 -0.29
N VAL A 405 19.72 -11.44 -1.05
CA VAL A 405 19.95 -12.56 -1.95
C VAL A 405 19.65 -12.13 -3.38
N THR A 406 20.58 -12.36 -4.29
CA THR A 406 20.37 -12.16 -5.73
C THR A 406 20.63 -13.47 -6.46
N VAL A 407 19.61 -13.96 -7.17
CA VAL A 407 19.73 -15.12 -8.05
C VAL A 407 19.83 -14.63 -9.49
N THR A 408 20.88 -15.04 -10.19
CA THR A 408 21.05 -14.81 -11.63
C THR A 408 20.88 -16.14 -12.34
N SER A 409 20.06 -16.17 -13.38
CA SER A 409 19.80 -17.39 -14.17
C SER A 409 20.41 -17.27 -15.55
N ALA A 410 21.15 -18.28 -16.02
CA ALA A 410 21.64 -18.30 -17.40
C ALA A 410 20.53 -18.55 -18.44
N ALA A 411 19.38 -19.08 -18.03
CA ALA A 411 18.21 -19.29 -18.88
C ALA A 411 17.04 -18.42 -18.43
N ALA A 412 16.10 -18.14 -19.34
CA ALA A 412 14.87 -17.47 -18.96
C ALA A 412 14.03 -18.38 -18.06
N VAL A 413 13.51 -17.82 -16.98
CA VAL A 413 12.68 -18.50 -15.98
C VAL A 413 11.39 -17.69 -15.82
N ASP A 414 10.25 -18.35 -15.92
CA ASP A 414 8.94 -17.77 -15.63
C ASP A 414 8.34 -18.50 -14.43
N GLY A 415 8.32 -17.81 -13.29
CA GLY A 415 8.13 -18.39 -11.96
C GLY A 415 9.42 -19.03 -11.45
N TRP A 416 9.97 -18.49 -10.36
CA TRP A 416 11.18 -19.01 -9.75
C TRP A 416 10.99 -19.36 -8.28
N THR A 417 11.66 -20.44 -7.90
CA THR A 417 11.82 -20.91 -6.54
C THR A 417 13.30 -21.11 -6.27
N LEU A 418 13.86 -20.42 -5.30
CA LEU A 418 15.20 -20.66 -4.80
C LEU A 418 15.12 -21.47 -3.49
N THR A 419 15.87 -22.55 -3.37
CA THR A 419 16.06 -23.29 -2.10
C THR A 419 17.51 -23.22 -1.66
N TRP A 420 17.76 -23.20 -0.36
CA TRP A 420 19.11 -23.26 0.23
C TRP A 420 19.06 -23.77 1.68
N THR A 421 20.22 -24.05 2.25
CA THR A 421 20.39 -24.49 3.63
C THR A 421 20.92 -23.33 4.49
N LEU A 422 20.17 -22.99 5.54
CA LEU A 422 20.56 -22.07 6.61
C LEU A 422 21.39 -22.79 7.69
N PRO A 423 22.18 -22.05 8.49
CA PRO A 423 22.79 -22.56 9.72
C PRO A 423 21.75 -23.16 10.68
N ALA A 424 22.16 -24.17 11.46
CA ALA A 424 21.31 -24.78 12.46
C ALA A 424 20.89 -23.75 13.53
N GLY A 425 19.59 -23.73 13.87
CA GLY A 425 19.03 -22.82 14.88
C GLY A 425 18.77 -21.39 14.39
N GLN A 426 18.97 -21.09 13.11
CA GLN A 426 18.58 -19.82 12.51
C GLN A 426 17.20 -19.93 11.86
N SER A 427 16.29 -19.00 12.15
CA SER A 427 14.95 -18.92 11.55
C SER A 427 14.77 -17.61 10.78
N ILE A 428 14.16 -17.68 9.61
CA ILE A 428 13.70 -16.50 8.86
C ILE A 428 12.51 -15.89 9.59
N THR A 429 12.61 -14.61 9.97
CA THR A 429 11.57 -13.90 10.71
C THR A 429 10.75 -12.97 9.84
N GLN A 430 11.36 -12.36 8.83
CA GLN A 430 10.67 -11.53 7.83
C GLN A 430 11.37 -11.66 6.48
N SER A 431 10.65 -11.40 5.39
CA SER A 431 11.21 -11.33 4.04
C SER A 431 10.52 -10.28 3.20
N TRP A 432 11.19 -9.82 2.15
CA TRP A 432 10.67 -8.91 1.14
C TRP A 432 11.11 -9.36 -0.25
N ASN A 433 10.33 -8.98 -1.26
CA ASN A 433 10.53 -9.34 -2.67
C ASN A 433 10.54 -10.85 -2.97
N ALA A 434 10.21 -11.70 -2.00
CA ALA A 434 9.94 -13.12 -2.18
C ALA A 434 9.02 -13.61 -1.07
N THR A 435 8.29 -14.69 -1.31
CA THR A 435 7.62 -15.45 -0.25
C THR A 435 8.57 -16.51 0.27
N THR A 436 8.98 -16.39 1.53
CA THR A 436 9.90 -17.35 2.16
C THR A 436 9.16 -18.37 3.04
N SER A 437 9.63 -19.60 3.03
CA SER A 437 9.20 -20.66 3.94
C SER A 437 10.42 -21.45 4.40
N GLN A 438 10.37 -22.03 5.60
CA GLN A 438 11.47 -22.78 6.18
C GLN A 438 10.98 -24.03 6.89
N SER A 439 11.75 -25.12 6.81
CA SER A 439 11.57 -26.34 7.59
C SER A 439 12.92 -26.83 8.08
N GLY A 440 13.17 -26.77 9.39
CA GLY A 440 14.51 -27.01 9.94
C GLY A 440 15.51 -26.03 9.35
N THR A 441 16.62 -26.52 8.78
CA THR A 441 17.61 -25.68 8.08
C THR A 441 17.28 -25.43 6.61
N ALA A 442 16.27 -26.10 6.04
CA ALA A 442 15.91 -25.93 4.64
C ALA A 442 15.05 -24.67 4.44
N ALA A 443 15.58 -23.69 3.73
CA ALA A 443 14.91 -22.46 3.35
C ALA A 443 14.48 -22.49 1.88
N ARG A 444 13.35 -21.86 1.59
CA ARG A 444 12.79 -21.70 0.26
C ARG A 444 12.29 -20.26 0.10
N ALA A 445 12.59 -19.64 -1.03
CA ALA A 445 12.03 -18.38 -1.47
C ALA A 445 11.36 -18.59 -2.83
N ALA A 446 10.14 -18.12 -3.00
CA ALA A 446 9.46 -18.08 -4.29
C ALA A 446 9.23 -16.63 -4.72
N ASN A 447 9.22 -16.41 -6.03
CA ASN A 447 8.91 -15.12 -6.61
C ASN A 447 7.55 -14.57 -6.13
N VAL A 448 7.46 -13.26 -6.07
CA VAL A 448 6.18 -12.54 -6.01
C VAL A 448 5.77 -12.14 -7.43
N ALA A 449 4.55 -11.63 -7.61
CA ALA A 449 3.98 -11.44 -8.95
C ALA A 449 4.85 -10.57 -9.88
N TRP A 450 5.51 -9.53 -9.36
CA TRP A 450 6.25 -8.57 -10.17
C TRP A 450 7.68 -9.03 -10.54
N ASN A 451 8.25 -10.00 -9.84
CA ASN A 451 9.58 -10.55 -10.15
C ASN A 451 9.53 -12.01 -10.58
N ALA A 452 8.36 -12.49 -11.02
CA ALA A 452 8.18 -13.87 -11.48
C ALA A 452 9.10 -14.24 -12.65
N SER A 453 9.32 -13.30 -13.56
CA SER A 453 10.15 -13.51 -14.74
C SER A 453 11.60 -13.09 -14.48
N ILE A 454 12.53 -14.02 -14.71
CA ILE A 454 13.97 -13.75 -14.81
C ILE A 454 14.36 -14.03 -16.26
N PRO A 455 14.70 -13.02 -17.09
CA PRO A 455 15.19 -13.28 -18.45
C PRO A 455 16.54 -14.02 -18.43
N ALA A 456 16.94 -14.63 -19.55
CA ALA A 456 18.26 -15.27 -19.65
C ALA A 456 19.38 -14.25 -19.37
N GLY A 457 20.28 -14.58 -18.44
CA GLY A 457 21.32 -13.68 -17.92
C GLY A 457 20.83 -12.63 -16.92
N GLY A 458 19.52 -12.57 -16.66
CA GLY A 458 18.91 -11.64 -15.72
C GLY A 458 18.95 -12.16 -14.28
N SER A 459 18.51 -11.30 -13.36
CA SER A 459 18.49 -11.60 -11.94
C SER A 459 17.17 -11.24 -11.26
N ALA A 460 16.84 -11.97 -10.19
CA ALA A 460 15.87 -11.54 -9.19
C ALA A 460 16.57 -11.36 -7.85
N SER A 461 16.18 -10.33 -7.11
CA SER A 461 16.71 -10.05 -5.78
C SER A 461 15.60 -10.03 -4.74
N PHE A 462 15.89 -10.62 -3.59
CA PHE A 462 15.04 -10.59 -2.42
C PHE A 462 15.88 -10.46 -1.16
N GLY A 463 15.25 -10.18 -0.03
CA GLY A 463 15.96 -10.17 1.23
C GLY A 463 15.10 -10.68 2.36
N PHE A 464 15.76 -10.96 3.47
CA PHE A 464 15.10 -11.48 4.67
C PHE A 464 15.90 -11.16 5.92
N THR A 465 15.21 -11.18 7.06
CA THR A 465 15.81 -11.09 8.39
C THR A 465 15.71 -12.41 9.12
N THR A 466 16.61 -12.62 10.07
CA THR A 466 16.69 -13.83 10.90
C THR A 466 16.73 -13.50 12.40
N ASP A 467 16.33 -14.46 13.22
CA ASP A 467 16.34 -14.42 14.71
C ASP A 467 17.72 -14.70 15.34
N SER A 468 18.74 -14.86 14.52
CA SER A 468 20.14 -14.98 14.93
C SER A 468 21.04 -14.33 13.90
N ASN A 469 22.25 -13.94 14.31
CA ASN A 469 23.22 -13.32 13.43
C ASN A 469 24.18 -14.31 12.76
N ALA A 470 23.90 -15.62 12.81
CA ALA A 470 24.69 -16.63 12.12
C ALA A 470 24.82 -16.29 10.63
N GLY A 471 26.04 -16.33 10.10
CA GLY A 471 26.31 -16.11 8.68
C GLY A 471 26.44 -17.42 7.91
N GLY A 472 26.37 -17.33 6.59
CA GLY A 472 26.62 -18.46 5.67
C GLY A 472 25.35 -19.19 5.24
N ALA A 473 25.30 -19.55 3.97
CA ALA A 473 24.27 -20.38 3.37
C ALA A 473 24.90 -21.25 2.26
N ALA A 474 24.39 -22.46 2.08
CA ALA A 474 24.92 -23.43 1.11
C ALA A 474 23.79 -24.19 0.39
N GLY A 475 24.15 -24.92 -0.67
CA GLY A 475 23.20 -25.81 -1.35
C GLY A 475 22.10 -25.08 -2.12
N PHE A 476 22.43 -23.97 -2.77
CA PHE A 476 21.46 -23.19 -3.56
C PHE A 476 20.94 -23.98 -4.77
N ALA A 477 19.63 -23.97 -5.01
CA ALA A 477 19.02 -24.49 -6.23
C ALA A 477 17.83 -23.63 -6.69
N LEU A 478 17.80 -23.31 -7.98
CA LEU A 478 16.73 -22.56 -8.65
C LEU A 478 15.84 -23.52 -9.43
N ASN A 479 14.55 -23.60 -9.11
CA ASN A 479 13.59 -24.54 -9.72
C ASN A 479 14.15 -25.98 -9.80
N ASN A 480 14.77 -26.43 -8.70
CA ASN A 480 15.44 -27.73 -8.56
C ASN A 480 16.75 -27.92 -9.37
N SER A 481 17.27 -26.88 -10.02
CA SER A 481 18.59 -26.89 -10.67
C SER A 481 19.65 -26.26 -9.75
N SER A 482 20.77 -26.95 -9.52
CA SER A 482 21.84 -26.46 -8.64
C SER A 482 22.44 -25.13 -9.12
N CYS A 483 22.65 -24.21 -8.18
CA CYS A 483 23.34 -22.93 -8.41
C CYS A 483 24.70 -22.92 -7.73
N THR A 484 25.66 -22.18 -8.30
CA THR A 484 26.88 -21.81 -7.59
C THR A 484 26.59 -20.60 -6.71
N GLY A 485 26.68 -20.76 -5.39
CA GLY A 485 26.48 -19.68 -4.43
C GLY A 485 27.79 -19.22 -3.80
N ALA A 486 27.94 -17.91 -3.58
CA ALA A 486 28.98 -17.37 -2.71
C ALA A 486 28.34 -16.60 -1.55
N SER A 487 28.61 -17.07 -0.33
CA SER A 487 28.31 -16.29 0.89
C SER A 487 29.42 -15.26 1.08
N ARG A 488 29.07 -13.99 1.27
CA ARG A 488 30.02 -12.91 1.57
C ARG A 488 29.59 -12.07 2.75
#